data_AF-A0A1C0V0X3-F1
#
_entry.id   AF-A0A1C0V0X3-F1
#
_cell.length_a   1.000
_cell.length_b   1.000
_cell.length_c   1.000
_cell.angle_alpha   90.00
_cell.angle_beta   90.00
_cell.angle_gamma   90.00
#
_symmetry.space_group_name_H-M   'P 1'
#
loop_
_entity.id
_entity.type
_entity.pdbx_description
1 polymer ?
#
loop_
_entity_poly.entity_id
_entity_poly.type
_entity_poly.pdbx_seq_one_letter_code
_entity_poly.pdbx_strand_id
1 'polypeptide(L)'
;MKKLTPLENLRESPDSGYTIIEALMAMVVVSVLMISIAPVLVFATGTRLQARRVELATQAAKTYIDGVRSGAIPVATISGTTITPIIETTVLAQTDDRNTFKVNAPSNLGLSCSGDGYCQTPASLYCVNLDDTAGCSSNSVKDMIIQAYRSIPDAATTDPRQGYLLGVRVYRAGAFKSGVTLVADPQAQQQSTITGGIGNISVPVVQMTTEIGTSSGASKSGFQNLCDRVGCQ
;
A
#
# COMPACT_ATOMS: atom_id res chain seq x y z
N MET A 1 27.17 39.57 -86.55
CA MET A 1 27.51 39.14 -85.17
C MET A 1 26.27 39.20 -84.30
N LYS A 2 25.76 38.03 -83.87
CA LYS A 2 24.95 37.86 -82.66
C LYS A 2 24.89 36.37 -82.37
N LYS A 3 25.77 35.90 -81.47
CA LYS A 3 25.72 34.56 -80.89
C LYS A 3 24.64 34.60 -79.79
N LEU A 4 23.67 33.69 -79.85
CA LEU A 4 22.80 33.34 -78.74
C LEU A 4 23.20 31.95 -78.28
N THR A 5 23.86 31.89 -77.14
CA THR A 5 24.14 30.68 -76.36
C THR A 5 22.85 30.24 -75.65
N PRO A 6 22.41 28.98 -75.76
CA PRO A 6 21.37 28.46 -74.90
C PRO A 6 21.97 28.08 -73.54
N LEU A 7 21.39 28.66 -72.49
CA LEU A 7 21.49 28.16 -71.11
C LEU A 7 20.56 26.96 -71.00
N GLU A 8 21.07 25.76 -71.20
CA GLU A 8 20.43 24.55 -70.67
C GLU A 8 21.46 23.82 -69.82
N ASN A 9 21.58 24.27 -68.58
CA ASN A 9 21.98 23.39 -67.50
C ASN A 9 20.68 22.86 -66.90
N LEU A 10 20.11 21.86 -67.58
CA LEU A 10 19.00 21.07 -67.07
C LEU A 10 19.47 20.47 -65.76
N ARG A 11 18.90 21.02 -64.69
CA ARG A 11 19.05 20.55 -63.33
C ARG A 11 18.53 19.12 -63.32
N GLU A 12 19.45 18.15 -63.37
CA GLU A 12 19.13 16.73 -63.20
C GLU A 12 18.46 16.60 -61.84
N SER A 13 17.15 16.40 -61.86
CA SER A 13 16.39 16.11 -60.65
C SER A 13 16.76 14.67 -60.29
N PRO A 14 17.34 14.41 -59.11
CA PRO A 14 17.47 13.05 -58.63
C PRO A 14 16.07 12.60 -58.19
N ASP A 15 15.18 12.33 -59.16
CA ASP A 15 14.03 11.46 -58.98
C ASP A 15 14.57 10.02 -58.85
N SER A 16 15.34 9.80 -57.79
CA SER A 16 15.62 8.46 -57.29
C SER A 16 14.33 8.01 -56.61
N GLY A 17 13.42 7.47 -57.41
CA GLY A 17 12.17 6.90 -56.93
C GLY A 17 12.46 5.93 -55.79
N TYR A 18 11.76 6.10 -54.66
CA TYR A 18 11.84 5.21 -53.50
C TYR A 18 11.78 3.76 -53.96
N THR A 19 12.91 3.06 -53.86
CA THR A 19 12.94 1.65 -54.26
C THR A 19 12.20 0.83 -53.20
N ILE A 20 11.52 -0.23 -53.62
CA ILE A 20 10.84 -1.17 -52.71
C ILE A 20 11.80 -1.70 -51.62
N ILE A 21 13.09 -1.83 -51.97
CA ILE A 21 14.16 -2.27 -51.06
C ILE A 21 14.44 -1.23 -49.96
N GLU A 22 14.47 0.06 -50.30
CA GLU A 22 14.65 1.14 -49.33
C GLU A 22 13.47 1.23 -48.36
N ALA A 23 12.24 1.08 -48.87
CA ALA A 23 11.05 1.00 -48.03
C ALA A 23 11.06 -0.24 -47.10
N LEU A 24 11.57 -1.38 -47.59
CA LEU A 24 11.70 -2.60 -46.79
C LEU A 24 12.73 -2.44 -45.67
N MET A 25 13.91 -1.89 -45.98
CA MET A 25 14.93 -1.57 -44.96
C MET A 25 14.42 -0.56 -43.93
N ALA A 26 13.69 0.48 -44.36
CA ALA A 26 13.11 1.45 -43.45
C ALA A 26 12.12 0.79 -42.47
N MET A 27 11.24 -0.10 -42.95
CA MET A 27 10.31 -0.85 -42.09
C MET A 27 11.04 -1.76 -41.10
N VAL A 28 12.11 -2.44 -41.52
CA VAL A 28 12.94 -3.27 -40.63
C VAL A 28 13.57 -2.42 -39.53
N VAL A 29 14.19 -1.28 -39.87
CA VAL A 29 14.80 -0.36 -38.89
C VAL A 29 13.76 0.16 -37.91
N VAL A 30 12.59 0.59 -38.37
CA VAL A 30 11.51 1.06 -37.50
C VAL A 30 11.02 -0.05 -36.57
N SER A 31 10.89 -1.28 -37.04
CA SER A 31 10.47 -2.42 -36.21
C SER A 31 11.47 -2.73 -35.10
N VAL A 32 12.77 -2.69 -35.39
CA VAL A 32 13.84 -2.91 -34.39
C VAL A 32 13.85 -1.79 -33.36
N LEU A 33 13.64 -0.53 -33.78
CA LEU A 33 13.52 0.61 -32.88
C LEU A 33 12.28 0.54 -31.98
N MET A 34 11.14 0.08 -32.50
CA MET A 34 9.93 -0.13 -31.70
C MET A 34 10.12 -1.24 -30.67
N ILE A 35 10.73 -2.37 -31.06
CA ILE A 35 11.00 -3.49 -30.16
C ILE A 35 11.99 -3.08 -29.05
N SER A 36 12.97 -2.22 -29.34
CA SER A 36 13.96 -1.81 -28.34
C SER A 36 13.39 -0.85 -27.28
N ILE A 37 12.39 -0.02 -27.62
CA ILE A 37 11.78 0.95 -26.69
C ILE A 37 10.62 0.32 -25.88
N ALA A 38 9.93 -0.68 -26.42
CA ALA A 38 8.76 -1.28 -25.79
C ALA A 38 8.97 -1.78 -24.34
N PRO A 39 10.08 -2.48 -23.99
CA PRO A 39 10.31 -2.91 -22.61
C PRO A 39 10.35 -1.75 -21.61
N VAL A 40 10.97 -0.63 -21.99
CA VAL A 40 11.11 0.54 -21.11
C VAL A 40 9.75 1.15 -20.79
N LEU A 41 8.84 1.22 -21.77
CA LEU A 41 7.48 1.71 -21.57
C LEU A 41 6.66 0.82 -20.62
N VAL A 42 6.81 -0.51 -20.76
CA VAL A 42 6.15 -1.47 -19.87
C VAL A 42 6.69 -1.36 -18.44
N PHE A 43 8.00 -1.25 -18.27
CA PHE A 43 8.60 -1.04 -16.95
C PHE A 43 8.15 0.30 -16.32
N ALA A 44 8.14 1.39 -17.09
CA ALA A 44 7.73 2.71 -16.59
C ALA A 44 6.26 2.76 -16.15
N THR A 45 5.37 2.11 -16.88
CA THR A 45 3.95 2.03 -16.48
C THR A 45 3.75 1.13 -15.27
N GLY A 46 4.48 0.01 -15.19
CA GLY A 46 4.46 -0.89 -14.03
C GLY A 46 4.88 -0.21 -12.73
N THR A 47 5.98 0.55 -12.73
CA THR A 47 6.46 1.27 -11.53
C THR A 47 5.47 2.35 -11.08
N ARG A 48 4.84 3.07 -12.01
CA ARG A 48 3.82 4.08 -11.68
C ARG A 48 2.58 3.46 -11.03
N LEU A 49 2.15 2.29 -11.49
CA LEU A 49 1.02 1.57 -10.89
C LEU A 49 1.37 1.05 -9.49
N GLN A 50 2.59 0.56 -9.28
CA GLN A 50 3.06 0.17 -7.96
C GLN A 50 3.13 1.37 -7.00
N ALA A 51 3.69 2.49 -7.44
CA ALA A 51 3.78 3.72 -6.64
C ALA A 51 2.38 4.19 -6.19
N ARG A 52 1.42 4.23 -7.10
CA ARG A 52 0.04 4.61 -6.79
C ARG A 52 -0.61 3.70 -5.75
N ARG A 53 -0.32 2.40 -5.76
CA ARG A 53 -0.86 1.46 -4.76
C ARG A 53 -0.28 1.71 -3.37
N VAL A 54 1.01 1.98 -3.29
CA VAL A 54 1.68 2.33 -2.03
C VAL A 54 1.17 3.67 -1.51
N GLU A 55 0.92 4.63 -2.39
CA GLU A 55 0.32 5.93 -2.06
C GLU A 55 -1.08 5.78 -1.45
N LEU A 56 -1.97 5.03 -2.10
CA LEU A 56 -3.33 4.75 -1.58
C LEU A 56 -3.28 4.01 -0.24
N ALA A 57 -2.43 3.00 -0.10
CA ALA A 57 -2.26 2.28 1.16
C ALA A 57 -1.72 3.18 2.28
N THR A 58 -0.79 4.08 1.95
CA THR A 58 -0.23 5.06 2.90
C THR A 58 -1.28 6.08 3.33
N GLN A 59 -2.10 6.56 2.40
CA GLN A 59 -3.21 7.46 2.69
C GLN A 59 -4.24 6.78 3.59
N ALA A 60 -4.60 5.52 3.32
CA ALA A 60 -5.48 4.73 4.17
C ALA A 60 -4.92 4.55 5.59
N ALA A 61 -3.63 4.22 5.72
CA ALA A 61 -2.98 4.10 7.03
C ALA A 61 -3.01 5.42 7.82
N LYS A 62 -2.66 6.54 7.18
CA LYS A 62 -2.63 7.86 7.82
C LYS A 62 -4.01 8.32 8.26
N THR A 63 -5.02 8.20 7.39
CA THR A 63 -6.40 8.57 7.72
C THR A 63 -6.94 7.76 8.89
N TYR A 64 -6.60 6.47 8.98
CA TYR A 64 -6.94 5.66 10.15
C TYR A 64 -6.22 6.14 11.41
N ILE A 65 -4.91 6.36 11.35
CA ILE A 65 -4.12 6.86 12.50
C ILE A 65 -4.66 8.20 12.99
N ASP A 66 -4.98 9.13 12.09
CA ASP A 66 -5.51 10.45 12.41
C ASP A 66 -6.94 10.35 12.96
N GLY A 67 -7.77 9.44 12.43
CA GLY A 67 -9.10 9.14 12.95
C GLY A 67 -9.07 8.59 14.37
N VAL A 68 -8.13 7.68 14.65
CA VAL A 68 -7.90 7.12 15.99
C VAL A 68 -7.37 8.19 16.94
N ARG A 69 -6.44 9.04 16.48
CA ARG A 69 -5.86 10.13 17.27
C ARG A 69 -6.86 11.22 17.63
N SER A 70 -7.77 11.55 16.70
CA SER A 70 -8.84 12.53 16.92
C SER A 70 -10.03 11.96 17.70
N GLY A 71 -10.10 10.65 17.88
CA GLY A 71 -11.23 9.96 18.49
C GLY A 71 -12.45 9.83 17.57
N ALA A 72 -12.33 10.23 16.30
CA ALA A 72 -13.37 10.03 15.28
C ALA A 72 -13.59 8.54 14.97
N ILE A 73 -12.50 7.76 15.01
CA ILE A 73 -12.55 6.30 14.98
C ILE A 73 -12.42 5.83 16.43
N PRO A 74 -13.44 5.15 16.99
CA PRO A 74 -13.39 4.71 18.38
C PRO A 74 -12.24 3.72 18.56
N VAL A 75 -11.34 4.01 19.51
CA VAL A 75 -10.36 3.04 19.97
C VAL A 75 -11.14 1.93 20.63
N ALA A 76 -11.28 0.79 19.96
CA ALA A 76 -12.24 -0.17 20.46
C ALA A 76 -11.83 -0.71 21.83
N THR A 77 -12.79 -0.56 22.73
CA THR A 77 -12.65 -0.71 24.17
C THR A 77 -13.19 -2.09 24.54
N ILE A 78 -12.50 -2.82 25.42
CA ILE A 78 -12.99 -4.10 25.92
C ILE A 78 -14.14 -3.82 26.88
N SER A 79 -15.37 -3.76 26.37
CA SER A 79 -16.56 -3.92 27.21
C SER A 79 -17.79 -4.25 26.36
N GLY A 80 -18.44 -5.35 26.71
CA GLY A 80 -19.86 -5.57 26.44
C GLY A 80 -20.18 -6.36 25.19
N THR A 81 -20.00 -5.81 23.98
CA THR A 81 -20.52 -6.44 22.74
C THR A 81 -19.89 -5.89 21.45
N THR A 82 -18.65 -5.41 21.51
CA THR A 82 -18.12 -4.47 20.51
C THR A 82 -16.82 -4.99 19.90
N ILE A 83 -16.71 -4.87 18.58
CA ILE A 83 -15.59 -5.33 17.74
C ILE A 83 -14.25 -5.02 18.42
N THR A 84 -13.58 -6.06 18.92
CA THR A 84 -12.29 -5.94 19.60
C THR A 84 -11.20 -5.77 18.56
N PRO A 85 -10.38 -4.70 18.49
CA PRO A 85 -9.16 -4.67 17.72
C PRO A 85 -8.26 -5.78 18.25
N ILE A 86 -7.32 -6.27 17.45
CA ILE A 86 -6.42 -7.32 17.91
C ILE A 86 -5.56 -6.71 19.03
N ILE A 87 -5.93 -7.01 20.27
CA ILE A 87 -5.13 -6.71 21.44
C ILE A 87 -4.13 -7.84 21.52
N GLU A 88 -2.89 -7.57 21.13
CA GLU A 88 -1.80 -8.47 21.46
C GLU A 88 -1.58 -8.33 22.97
N THR A 89 -2.03 -9.32 23.74
CA THR A 89 -1.77 -9.47 25.18
C THR A 89 -0.36 -9.96 25.47
N THR A 90 0.51 -10.02 24.46
CA THR A 90 1.95 -10.17 24.69
C THR A 90 2.41 -8.86 25.31
N VAL A 91 2.37 -8.83 26.65
CA VAL A 91 3.31 -8.04 27.42
C VAL A 91 4.65 -8.30 26.74
N LEU A 92 5.22 -7.27 26.11
CA LEU A 92 6.62 -7.31 25.74
C LEU A 92 7.33 -7.44 27.09
N ALA A 93 7.56 -8.68 27.53
CA ALA A 93 8.61 -8.95 28.50
C ALA A 93 9.80 -8.19 27.93
N GLN A 94 10.37 -7.33 28.77
CA GLN A 94 11.44 -6.40 28.49
C GLN A 94 12.67 -7.14 27.93
N THR A 95 12.58 -7.58 26.69
CA THR A 95 13.64 -8.15 25.88
C THR A 95 13.90 -7.11 24.81
N ASP A 96 15.16 -6.80 24.55
CA ASP A 96 15.68 -5.64 23.81
C ASP A 96 15.05 -5.31 22.43
N ASP A 97 14.18 -6.17 21.88
CA ASP A 97 13.48 -5.97 20.62
C ASP A 97 12.14 -5.24 20.77
N ARG A 98 12.20 -3.99 21.22
CA ARG A 98 11.07 -3.05 21.42
C ARG A 98 10.25 -2.71 20.15
N ASN A 99 10.61 -3.28 19.00
CA ASN A 99 10.01 -3.03 17.69
C ASN A 99 9.23 -4.21 17.10
N THR A 100 9.12 -5.35 17.78
CA THR A 100 8.46 -6.55 17.22
C THR A 100 7.09 -6.81 17.84
N PHE A 101 6.06 -6.21 17.25
CA PHE A 101 4.69 -6.70 17.40
C PHE A 101 4.57 -8.08 16.75
N LYS A 102 4.30 -9.14 17.52
CA LYS A 102 4.11 -10.51 17.02
C LYS A 102 2.62 -10.78 16.79
N VAL A 103 1.97 -9.90 16.04
CA VAL A 103 0.58 -10.08 15.61
C VAL A 103 0.51 -11.01 14.40
N ASN A 104 -0.27 -12.08 14.52
CA ASN A 104 -0.57 -13.01 13.43
C ASN A 104 -1.29 -12.29 12.27
N ALA A 105 -1.15 -12.84 11.06
CA ALA A 105 -1.90 -12.35 9.92
C ALA A 105 -3.42 -12.58 10.15
N PRO A 106 -4.30 -11.74 9.58
CA PRO A 106 -5.72 -11.99 9.62
C PRO A 106 -6.08 -13.33 8.98
N SER A 107 -7.16 -13.97 9.45
CA SER A 107 -7.69 -15.14 8.76
C SER A 107 -8.32 -14.75 7.41
N ASN A 108 -8.34 -15.65 6.45
CA ASN A 108 -8.86 -15.40 5.10
C ASN A 108 -10.30 -15.96 4.91
N LEU A 109 -11.10 -15.97 5.97
CA LEU A 109 -12.44 -16.60 6.02
C LEU A 109 -13.54 -15.83 5.26
N GLY A 110 -13.16 -14.98 4.30
CA GLY A 110 -14.04 -14.05 3.60
C GLY A 110 -14.07 -12.66 4.25
N LEU A 111 -14.42 -11.66 3.45
CA LEU A 111 -14.46 -10.25 3.84
C LEU A 111 -15.91 -9.76 3.93
N SER A 112 -16.32 -9.32 5.12
CA SER A 112 -17.62 -8.68 5.38
C SER A 112 -17.41 -7.49 6.29
N CYS A 113 -17.73 -6.29 5.79
CA CYS A 113 -17.57 -5.05 6.54
C CYS A 113 -18.88 -4.27 6.65
N SER A 114 -19.06 -3.66 7.82
CA SER A 114 -20.24 -2.89 8.19
C SER A 114 -20.07 -1.41 7.82
N GLY A 115 -21.17 -0.65 7.83
CA GLY A 115 -21.19 0.76 7.43
C GLY A 115 -20.43 1.71 8.36
N ASP A 116 -20.06 1.26 9.57
CA ASP A 116 -19.18 1.93 10.53
C ASP A 116 -17.69 1.78 10.19
N GLY A 117 -17.37 1.13 9.08
CA GLY A 117 -16.00 0.93 8.60
C GLY A 117 -15.34 -0.31 9.19
N TYR A 118 -15.83 -0.91 10.27
CA TYR A 118 -15.23 -2.14 10.81
C TYR A 118 -15.76 -3.40 10.11
N CYS A 119 -14.87 -4.38 9.98
CA CYS A 119 -15.20 -5.68 9.44
C CYS A 119 -15.71 -6.63 10.53
N GLN A 120 -16.79 -7.34 10.21
CA GLN A 120 -17.37 -8.40 11.03
C GLN A 120 -16.62 -9.71 10.78
N THR A 121 -16.11 -9.89 9.56
CA THR A 121 -15.39 -11.10 9.16
C THR A 121 -14.23 -10.73 8.23
N PRO A 122 -12.98 -11.01 8.61
CA PRO A 122 -12.51 -11.22 9.98
C PRO A 122 -12.85 -10.01 10.88
N ALA A 123 -13.15 -10.27 12.15
CA ALA A 123 -13.30 -9.20 13.14
C ALA A 123 -11.99 -8.39 13.26
N SER A 124 -12.08 -7.21 13.86
CA SER A 124 -10.90 -6.38 14.21
C SER A 124 -10.19 -5.70 13.04
N LEU A 125 -10.76 -5.78 11.83
CA LEU A 125 -10.21 -5.10 10.65
C LEU A 125 -11.02 -3.85 10.36
N TYR A 126 -10.37 -2.83 9.83
CA TYR A 126 -11.01 -1.59 9.41
C TYR A 126 -10.93 -1.44 7.89
N CYS A 127 -12.07 -1.22 7.28
CA CYS A 127 -12.26 -1.00 5.86
C CYS A 127 -12.07 0.48 5.51
N VAL A 128 -11.17 0.74 4.57
CA VAL A 128 -11.09 2.01 3.87
C VAL A 128 -11.59 1.79 2.45
N ASN A 129 -12.84 2.15 2.23
CA ASN A 129 -13.46 2.14 0.93
C ASN A 129 -12.88 3.27 0.06
N LEU A 130 -12.33 2.91 -1.10
CA LEU A 130 -11.73 3.84 -2.05
C LEU A 130 -12.39 3.74 -3.44
N ASP A 131 -13.57 3.13 -3.50
CA ASP A 131 -14.39 3.06 -4.69
C ASP A 131 -15.83 3.57 -4.44
N ASP A 132 -16.64 3.52 -5.50
CA ASP A 132 -17.99 4.08 -5.50
C ASP A 132 -19.02 3.13 -4.86
N THR A 133 -18.62 1.90 -4.51
CA THR A 133 -19.45 0.87 -3.89
C THR A 133 -19.37 1.02 -2.39
N ALA A 134 -20.48 0.93 -1.67
CA ALA A 134 -20.43 1.00 -0.21
C ALA A 134 -19.73 -0.22 0.41
N GLY A 135 -18.82 0.04 1.35
CA GLY A 135 -18.08 -0.99 2.09
C GLY A 135 -16.86 -1.52 1.32
N CYS A 136 -16.13 -2.46 1.92
CA CYS A 136 -14.99 -3.08 1.26
C CYS A 136 -15.38 -4.42 0.66
N SER A 137 -15.00 -4.62 -0.60
CA SER A 137 -15.21 -5.89 -1.30
C SER A 137 -13.90 -6.60 -1.58
N SER A 138 -13.87 -7.92 -1.41
CA SER A 138 -12.73 -8.72 -1.84
C SER A 138 -12.51 -8.66 -3.36
N ASN A 139 -13.47 -8.17 -4.15
CA ASN A 139 -13.29 -7.96 -5.57
C ASN A 139 -12.76 -6.56 -5.93
N SER A 140 -12.72 -5.64 -4.98
CA SER A 140 -12.17 -4.30 -5.23
C SER A 140 -10.65 -4.33 -5.28
N VAL A 141 -10.10 -3.63 -6.26
CA VAL A 141 -8.66 -3.39 -6.42
C VAL A 141 -8.21 -2.09 -5.78
N LYS A 142 -9.16 -1.26 -5.32
CA LYS A 142 -8.91 0.05 -4.71
C LYS A 142 -9.05 -0.03 -3.20
N ASP A 143 -9.98 -0.82 -2.69
CA ASP A 143 -10.25 -0.93 -1.26
C ASP A 143 -9.06 -1.48 -0.48
N MET A 144 -8.87 -0.88 0.69
CA MET A 144 -7.79 -1.20 1.60
C MET A 144 -8.35 -1.69 2.94
N ILE A 145 -7.74 -2.73 3.48
CA ILE A 145 -8.11 -3.33 4.75
C ILE A 145 -6.98 -3.11 5.73
N ILE A 146 -7.32 -2.51 6.86
CA ILE A 146 -6.39 -2.12 7.91
C ILE A 146 -6.49 -3.14 9.04
N GLN A 147 -5.37 -3.77 9.34
CA GLN A 147 -5.17 -4.51 10.58
C GLN A 147 -4.44 -3.59 11.55
N ALA A 148 -5.15 -3.13 12.57
CA ALA A 148 -4.59 -2.31 13.63
C ALA A 148 -4.39 -3.14 14.90
N TYR A 149 -3.27 -2.90 15.58
CA TYR A 149 -2.91 -3.55 16.83
C TYR A 149 -2.16 -2.57 17.72
N ARG A 150 -2.23 -2.77 19.03
CA ARG A 150 -1.68 -1.83 20.02
C ARG A 150 -0.84 -2.54 21.06
N SER A 151 0.17 -1.85 21.58
CA SER A 151 0.90 -2.29 22.76
C SER A 151 0.09 -1.99 24.01
N ILE A 152 -0.04 -2.95 24.92
CA ILE A 152 -0.52 -2.70 26.28
C ILE A 152 0.66 -2.84 27.26
N PRO A 153 0.85 -1.87 28.19
CA PRO A 153 1.95 -1.95 29.15
C PRO A 153 1.79 -3.09 30.16
N ASP A 154 0.55 -3.51 30.42
CA ASP A 154 0.20 -4.66 31.26
C ASP A 154 -1.10 -5.28 30.70
N ALA A 155 -1.22 -6.61 30.73
CA ALA A 155 -2.44 -7.34 30.38
C ALA A 155 -3.65 -6.91 31.23
N ALA A 156 -3.41 -6.43 32.47
CA ALA A 156 -4.45 -5.89 33.34
C ALA A 156 -4.87 -4.45 32.98
N THR A 157 -4.03 -3.71 32.25
CA THR A 157 -4.27 -2.29 31.95
C THR A 157 -4.66 -2.11 30.49
N THR A 158 -5.97 -2.10 30.26
CA THR A 158 -6.57 -2.00 28.92
C THR A 158 -7.04 -0.59 28.56
N ASP A 159 -6.78 0.38 29.45
CA ASP A 159 -7.23 1.76 29.33
C ASP A 159 -6.47 2.47 28.19
N PRO A 160 -7.14 2.79 27.07
CA PRO A 160 -6.51 3.49 25.95
C PRO A 160 -6.06 4.92 26.32
N ARG A 161 -6.51 5.47 27.46
CA ARG A 161 -6.13 6.81 27.91
C ARG A 161 -4.69 6.90 28.37
N GLN A 162 -4.03 5.79 28.70
CA GLN A 162 -2.63 5.78 29.12
C GLN A 162 -1.63 5.89 27.95
N GLY A 163 -2.13 6.02 26.72
CA GLY A 163 -1.28 6.08 25.53
C GLY A 163 -0.66 4.72 25.20
N TYR A 164 -0.42 4.48 23.92
CA TYR A 164 0.01 3.18 23.41
C TYR A 164 0.76 3.32 22.09
N LEU A 165 1.63 2.35 21.79
CA LEU A 165 2.18 2.18 20.45
C LEU A 165 1.12 1.50 19.59
N LEU A 166 0.73 2.16 18.51
CA LEU A 166 -0.19 1.66 17.49
C LEU A 166 0.61 1.15 16.31
N GLY A 167 0.49 -0.13 16.01
CA GLY A 167 0.93 -0.72 14.75
C GLY A 167 -0.24 -0.88 13.78
N VAL A 168 0.02 -0.57 12.53
CA VAL A 168 -0.97 -0.59 11.45
C VAL A 168 -0.36 -1.31 10.25
N ARG A 169 -1.04 -2.35 9.78
CA ARG A 169 -0.74 -3.04 8.52
C ARG A 169 -1.89 -2.82 7.54
N VAL A 170 -1.56 -2.52 6.30
CA VAL A 170 -2.54 -2.31 5.24
C VAL A 170 -2.43 -3.42 4.22
N TYR A 171 -3.52 -4.16 4.08
CA TYR A 171 -3.74 -5.18 3.07
C TYR A 171 -4.65 -4.64 1.98
N ARG A 172 -4.57 -5.23 0.79
CA ARG A 172 -5.57 -4.98 -0.26
C ARG A 172 -6.81 -5.80 0.07
N ALA A 173 -8.01 -5.29 -0.20
CA ALA A 173 -9.23 -6.08 0.01
C ALA A 173 -9.24 -7.38 -0.81
N GLY A 174 -8.64 -7.34 -2.01
CA GLY A 174 -8.40 -8.53 -2.86
C GLY A 174 -7.58 -9.66 -2.23
N ALA A 175 -6.86 -9.40 -1.13
CA ALA A 175 -6.10 -10.41 -0.42
C ALA A 175 -7.00 -11.35 0.43
N PHE A 176 -8.26 -10.98 0.66
CA PHE A 176 -9.23 -11.76 1.45
C PHE A 176 -10.12 -12.67 0.58
N LYS A 177 -9.69 -12.95 -0.66
CA LYS A 177 -10.33 -13.96 -1.50
C LYS A 177 -9.97 -15.37 -1.02
N SER A 178 -10.88 -16.33 -1.26
CA SER A 178 -10.61 -17.74 -0.97
C SER A 178 -9.35 -18.21 -1.72
N GLY A 179 -8.49 -18.98 -1.05
CA GLY A 179 -7.24 -19.51 -1.60
C GLY A 179 -5.99 -18.63 -1.42
N VAL A 180 -6.11 -17.45 -0.80
CA VAL A 180 -4.97 -16.57 -0.49
C VAL A 180 -4.63 -16.66 0.99
N THR A 181 -3.43 -17.12 1.34
CA THR A 181 -2.96 -17.13 2.74
C THR A 181 -2.25 -15.81 3.04
N LEU A 182 -2.76 -15.04 3.99
CA LEU A 182 -2.14 -13.78 4.40
C LEU A 182 -0.90 -14.02 5.26
N VAL A 183 0.09 -13.15 5.12
CA VAL A 183 1.35 -13.17 5.88
C VAL A 183 1.47 -11.88 6.67
N ALA A 184 1.93 -12.02 7.92
CA ALA A 184 2.10 -10.91 8.86
C ALA A 184 3.36 -10.07 8.58
N ASP A 185 4.42 -10.74 8.13
CA ASP A 185 5.75 -10.16 7.98
C ASP A 185 6.22 -10.14 6.51
N PRO A 186 6.42 -8.96 5.92
CA PRO A 186 6.97 -8.84 4.55
C PRO A 186 8.45 -9.26 4.44
N GLN A 187 9.20 -9.39 5.55
CA GLN A 187 10.59 -9.91 5.51
C GLN A 187 10.65 -11.38 5.10
N ALA A 188 9.62 -12.17 5.42
CA ALA A 188 9.56 -13.58 5.04
C ALA A 188 9.19 -13.78 3.55
N GLN A 189 8.51 -12.82 2.92
CA GLN A 189 8.17 -12.84 1.50
C GLN A 189 8.14 -11.42 0.92
N GLN A 190 9.23 -11.00 0.28
CA GLN A 190 9.34 -9.68 -0.34
C GLN A 190 8.30 -9.51 -1.45
N GLN A 191 7.63 -8.35 -1.49
CA GLN A 191 6.77 -7.97 -2.60
C GLN A 191 7.64 -7.84 -3.86
N SER A 192 7.56 -8.82 -4.77
CA SER A 192 8.35 -8.81 -6.02
C SER A 192 8.09 -7.51 -6.78
N THR A 193 9.13 -6.69 -6.90
CA THR A 193 9.11 -5.36 -7.51
C THR A 193 9.16 -5.42 -9.03
N ILE A 194 9.58 -6.54 -9.65
CA ILE A 194 10.06 -6.50 -11.04
C ILE A 194 9.36 -7.46 -12.02
N THR A 195 8.74 -8.59 -11.62
CA THR A 195 8.37 -9.62 -12.62
C THR A 195 6.91 -10.09 -12.64
N GLY A 196 6.04 -9.56 -11.77
CA GLY A 196 4.71 -10.17 -11.57
C GLY A 196 3.50 -9.29 -11.81
N GLY A 197 3.60 -8.05 -12.31
CA GLY A 197 2.48 -7.15 -12.67
C GLY A 197 1.50 -6.73 -11.56
N ILE A 198 1.35 -7.53 -10.50
CA ILE A 198 0.37 -7.38 -9.43
C ILE A 198 1.01 -7.43 -8.04
N GLY A 199 2.26 -7.90 -7.91
CA GLY A 199 2.92 -8.12 -6.62
C GLY A 199 2.25 -9.24 -5.82
N ASN A 200 2.91 -9.71 -4.76
CA ASN A 200 2.30 -10.69 -3.86
C ASN A 200 1.14 -10.03 -3.10
N ILE A 201 -0.09 -10.55 -3.26
CA ILE A 201 -1.27 -10.01 -2.58
C ILE A 201 -1.41 -10.49 -1.13
N SER A 202 -0.68 -11.53 -0.75
CA SER A 202 -0.69 -12.10 0.61
C SER A 202 0.00 -11.24 1.64
N VAL A 203 0.85 -10.31 1.22
CA VAL A 203 1.67 -9.48 2.11
C VAL A 203 1.06 -8.09 2.27
N PRO A 204 1.26 -7.43 3.42
CA PRO A 204 0.82 -6.06 3.59
C PRO A 204 1.56 -5.14 2.61
N VAL A 205 0.84 -4.18 2.05
CA VAL A 205 1.40 -3.16 1.13
C VAL A 205 2.24 -2.16 1.91
N VAL A 206 1.78 -1.80 3.12
CA VAL A 206 2.42 -0.83 4.01
C VAL A 206 2.26 -1.30 5.45
N GLN A 207 3.30 -1.09 6.25
CA GLN A 207 3.27 -1.25 7.70
C GLN A 207 3.80 0.04 8.33
N MET A 208 3.07 0.56 9.33
CA MET A 208 3.42 1.75 10.08
C MET A 208 3.32 1.48 11.57
N THR A 209 4.19 2.10 12.34
CA THR A 209 4.12 2.12 13.80
C THR A 209 4.14 3.57 14.24
N THR A 210 3.21 3.96 15.10
CA THR A 210 3.10 5.32 15.62
C THR A 210 2.70 5.27 17.08
N GLU A 211 2.96 6.35 17.80
CA GLU A 211 2.49 6.49 19.16
C GLU A 211 1.19 7.29 19.21
N ILE A 212 0.24 6.79 19.99
CA ILE A 212 -0.97 7.50 20.36
C ILE A 212 -0.80 7.97 21.81
N GLY A 213 -0.78 9.29 21.98
CA GLY A 213 -0.63 9.93 23.28
C GLY A 213 -1.88 9.81 24.16
N THR A 214 -1.71 10.15 25.44
CA THR A 214 -2.79 10.17 26.43
C THR A 214 -3.86 11.19 26.08
N SER A 215 -5.14 10.82 26.18
CA SER A 215 -6.25 11.77 26.13
C SER A 215 -6.55 12.36 27.52
N SER A 216 -7.33 13.44 27.57
CA SER A 216 -7.68 14.14 28.81
C SER A 216 -8.29 13.18 29.85
N GLY A 217 -7.80 13.22 31.08
CA GLY A 217 -8.24 12.34 32.18
C GLY A 217 -7.39 11.08 32.39
N ALA A 218 -6.23 10.97 31.75
CA ALA A 218 -5.27 9.91 32.04
C ALA A 218 -4.56 10.12 33.40
N SER A 219 -4.35 9.04 34.15
CA SER A 219 -3.67 9.06 35.46
C SER A 219 -2.17 9.39 35.39
N LYS A 220 -1.58 9.35 34.19
CA LYS A 220 -0.17 9.64 33.90
C LYS A 220 -0.07 10.61 32.73
N SER A 221 0.92 11.51 32.75
CA SER A 221 1.19 12.40 31.62
C SER A 221 1.66 11.60 30.39
N GLY A 222 1.45 12.12 29.19
CA GLY A 222 1.95 11.49 27.96
C GLY A 222 3.45 11.20 28.01
N PHE A 223 4.23 12.11 28.61
CA PHE A 223 5.66 11.93 28.83
C PHE A 223 5.97 10.78 29.81
N GLN A 224 5.21 10.66 30.91
CA GLN A 224 5.42 9.58 31.88
C GLN A 224 5.11 8.21 31.28
N ASN A 225 4.04 8.09 30.49
CA ASN A 225 3.72 6.83 29.80
C ASN A 225 4.72 6.49 28.71
N LEU A 226 5.26 7.50 28.02
CA LEU A 226 6.36 7.31 27.09
C LEU A 226 7.58 6.78 27.85
N CYS A 227 7.99 7.47 28.91
CA CYS A 227 9.09 7.10 29.79
C CYS A 227 9.00 5.67 30.35
N ASP A 228 7.83 5.25 30.82
CA ASP A 228 7.62 3.90 31.35
C ASP A 228 7.84 2.82 30.26
N ARG A 229 7.68 3.18 28.99
CA ARG A 229 7.77 2.26 27.83
C ARG A 229 9.12 2.31 27.12
N VAL A 230 9.70 3.50 26.93
CA VAL A 230 10.97 3.69 26.21
C VAL A 230 12.16 3.95 27.13
N GLY A 231 11.92 4.15 28.43
CA GLY A 231 12.90 4.61 29.40
C GLY A 231 13.06 6.13 29.35
N CYS A 232 13.06 6.80 30.50
CA CYS A 232 13.61 8.16 30.59
C CYS A 232 15.14 8.06 30.73
N GLN A 233 15.88 8.89 30.01
CA GLN A 233 17.25 9.26 30.38
C GLN A 233 17.27 10.72 30.79
#